data_AF-A0A4P7D209-F1
#
_entry.id   AF-A0A4P7D209-F1
#
_cell.length_a   1.000
_cell.length_b   1.000
_cell.length_c   1.000
_cell.angle_alpha   90.00
_cell.angle_beta   90.00
_cell.angle_gamma   90.00
#
_symmetry.space_group_name_H-M   'P 1'
#
loop_
_entity.id
_entity.type
_entity.pdbx_description
1 polymer ?
#
loop_
_entity_poly.entity_id
_entity_poly.type
_entity_poly.pdbx_seq_one_letter_code
_entity_poly.pdbx_strand_id
1 'polypeptide(L)' 'MPPDPVDEVTESRRQVESCCQALVDAGAAHWYVNDAGDIELELRTGEAYLFGDLGVIRCR' A
#
# COMPACT_ATOMS: atom_id res chain seq x y z
N MET A 1 28.62 7.16 4.06
CA MET A 1 28.13 5.90 3.48
C MET A 1 26.99 6.26 2.56
N PRO A 2 26.94 5.77 1.30
CA PRO A 2 25.67 5.75 0.60
C PRO A 2 24.67 4.92 1.42
N PRO A 3 23.37 5.25 1.42
CA PRO A 3 22.38 4.42 2.09
C PRO A 3 22.49 3.00 1.50
N ASP A 4 22.50 2.00 2.38
CA ASP A 4 22.43 0.62 1.94
C ASP A 4 21.12 0.45 1.15
N PRO A 5 21.11 -0.26 0.01
CA PRO A 5 19.91 -0.39 -0.84
C PRO A 5 18.71 -1.01 -0.12
N VAL A 6 18.93 -1.69 1.00
CA VAL A 6 17.90 -2.25 1.89
C VAL A 6 17.20 -1.19 2.75
N ASP A 7 17.90 -0.10 3.07
CA ASP A 7 17.38 1.01 3.85
C ASP A 7 16.41 1.85 2.99
N GLU A 8 16.78 2.12 1.74
CA GLU A 8 15.95 2.85 0.77
C GLU A 8 14.64 2.12 0.43
N VAL A 9 14.68 0.79 0.27
CA VAL A 9 13.48 -0.03 0.04
C VAL A 9 12.57 -0.04 1.27
N THR A 10 13.15 -0.11 2.46
CA THR A 10 12.39 -0.07 3.72
C THR A 10 11.74 1.30 3.95
N GLU A 11 12.45 2.38 3.62
CA GLU A 11 11.96 3.74 3.74
C GLU A 11 10.87 4.04 2.71
N SER A 12 11.03 3.55 1.48
CA SER A 12 10.02 3.66 0.42
C SER A 12 8.74 2.93 0.82
N ARG A 13 8.84 1.73 1.39
CA ARG A 13 7.69 0.97 1.88
C ARG A 13 6.93 1.72 2.96
N ARG A 14 7.64 2.29 3.95
CA ARG A 14 7.01 3.11 5.01
C ARG A 14 6.30 4.33 4.45
N GLN A 15 6.89 5.01 3.46
CA GLN A 15 6.24 6.16 2.82
C GLN A 15 4.94 5.77 2.11
N VAL A 16 4.96 4.65 1.38
CA VAL A 16 3.75 4.11 0.73
C VAL A 16 2.69 3.78 1.79
N GLU A 17 3.04 3.03 2.83
CA GLU A 17 2.11 2.68 3.91
C GLU A 17 1.53 3.93 4.60
N SER A 18 2.35 4.95 4.86
CA SER A 18 1.91 6.20 5.47
C SER A 18 0.96 6.99 4.55
N CYS A 19 1.22 7.02 3.24
CA CYS A 19 0.32 7.62 2.26
C CYS A 19 -1.02 6.89 2.20
N CYS A 20 -1.00 5.56 2.20
CA CYS A 20 -2.23 4.76 2.21
C CYS A 20 -3.03 4.97 3.50
N GLN A 21 -2.35 5.02 4.65
CA GLN A 21 -3.01 5.30 5.93
C GLN A 21 -3.65 6.69 5.96
N ALA A 22 -3.01 7.70 5.35
CA ALA A 22 -3.60 9.03 5.21
C ALA A 22 -4.84 9.04 4.32
N LEU A 23 -4.87 8.25 3.25
CA LEU A 23 -6.07 8.08 2.40
C LEU A 23 -7.21 7.41 3.17
N VAL A 24 -6.90 6.43 4.01
CA VAL A 24 -7.89 5.75 4.86
C VAL A 24 -8.42 6.68 5.95
N ASP A 25 -7.54 7.45 6.60
CA ASP A 25 -7.92 8.44 7.61
C ASP A 25 -8.80 9.56 7.02
N ALA A 26 -8.48 9.99 5.79
CA ALA A 26 -9.31 10.92 5.03
C ALA A 26 -10.66 10.32 4.55
N GLY A 27 -10.89 9.02 4.77
CA GLY A 27 -12.07 8.30 4.30
C GLY A 27 -12.14 8.13 2.77
N ALA A 28 -11.03 8.38 2.07
CA ALA A 28 -10.90 8.23 0.62
C ALA A 28 -10.61 6.79 0.20
N ALA A 29 -10.10 5.96 1.11
CA ALA A 29 -9.86 4.54 0.90
C ALA A 29 -10.19 3.71 2.16
N HIS A 30 -10.19 2.39 2.04
CA HIS A 30 -10.25 1.49 3.19
C HIS A 30 -9.40 0.24 2.92
N TRP A 31 -8.90 -0.34 4.01
CA TRP A 31 -8.20 -1.62 3.97
C TRP A 31 -9.20 -2.76 3.97
N TYR A 32 -9.00 -3.71 3.07
CA TYR A 32 -9.77 -4.93 2.93
C TYR A 32 -8.81 -6.12 2.81
N VAL A 33 -9.19 -7.28 3.35
CA VAL A 33 -8.45 -8.52 3.15
C VAL A 33 -9.29 -9.38 2.22
N ASN A 34 -8.72 -9.77 1.09
CA ASN A 34 -9.45 -10.55 0.08
C ASN A 34 -9.55 -12.03 0.46
N ASP A 35 -10.31 -12.80 -0.34
CA ASP A 35 -10.47 -14.25 -0.14
C ASP A 35 -9.15 -15.04 -0.24
N ALA A 36 -8.11 -14.47 -0.86
CA ALA A 36 -6.77 -15.05 -0.90
C ALA A 36 -5.95 -14.75 0.37
N GLY A 37 -6.43 -13.86 1.25
CA GLY A 37 -5.72 -13.41 2.45
C GLY A 37 -4.76 -12.25 2.21
N ASP A 38 -4.77 -11.67 1.00
CA ASP A 38 -3.93 -10.51 0.67
C ASP A 38 -4.60 -9.21 1.11
N ILE A 39 -3.77 -8.23 1.45
CA ILE A 39 -4.21 -6.90 1.87
C ILE A 39 -4.45 -6.05 0.61
N GLU A 40 -5.67 -5.55 0.46
CA GLU A 40 -6.07 -4.65 -0.59
C GLU A 40 -6.48 -3.29 -0.01
N LEU A 41 -6.09 -2.23 -0.70
CA LEU A 41 -6.57 -0.88 -0.47
C LEU A 41 -7.64 -0.57 -1.53
N GLU A 42 -8.89 -0.48 -1.11
CA GLU A 42 -9.98 -0.06 -1.98
C GLU A 42 -10.25 1.44 -1.80
N LEU A 43 -10.07 2.20 -2.87
CA LEU A 43 -10.41 3.61 -2.94
C LEU A 43 -11.91 3.77 -3.19
N ARG A 44 -12.46 4.87 -2.68
CA ARG A 44 -13.84 5.29 -2.98
C ARG A 44 -14.12 5.54 -4.46
N THR A 45 -13.07 5.78 -5.25
CA THR A 45 -13.17 5.89 -6.71
C THR A 45 -13.51 4.55 -7.38
N GLY A 46 -13.41 3.44 -6.65
CA GLY A 46 -13.58 2.08 -7.16
C GLY A 46 -12.26 1.43 -7.62
N GLU A 47 -11.14 2.12 -7.45
CA GLU A 47 -9.81 1.60 -7.72
C GLU A 47 -9.33 0.74 -6.55
N ALA A 48 -8.70 -0.39 -6.84
CA ALA A 48 -8.17 -1.30 -5.83
C ALA A 48 -6.67 -1.54 -6.04
N TYR A 49 -5.92 -1.55 -4.95
CA TYR A 49 -4.48 -1.78 -4.94
C TYR A 49 -4.14 -2.93 -3.99
N LEU A 50 -3.54 -3.99 -4.51
CA LEU A 50 -3.10 -5.16 -3.75
C LEU A 50 -1.67 -4.98 -3.26
N PHE A 51 -1.45 -5.19 -1.97
CA PHE A 51 -0.17 -5.09 -1.28
C PHE A 51 0.36 -6.49 -1.05
N GLY A 52 1.40 -6.88 -1.81
CA GLY A 52 2.06 -8.18 -1.68
C GLY A 52 3.57 -8.06 -1.48
N ASP A 53 4.23 -9.20 -1.36
CA ASP A 53 5.69 -9.29 -1.19
C ASP A 53 6.50 -8.63 -2.33
N LEU A 54 5.91 -8.55 -3.52
CA LEU A 54 6.52 -7.92 -4.70
C LEU A 54 6.26 -6.40 -4.78
N GLY A 55 5.51 -5.83 -3.83
CA GLY A 55 5.13 -4.42 -3.80
C GLY A 55 3.62 -4.21 -3.99
N VAL A 56 3.25 -3.09 -4.61
CA VAL A 56 1.85 -2.67 -4.79
C VAL A 56 1.42 -2.88 -6.23
N ILE A 57 0.34 -3.63 -6.43
CA ILE A 57 -0.23 -3.93 -7.75
C ILE A 57 -1.60 -3.26 -7.83
N ARG A 58 -1.85 -2.49 -8.89
CA ARG A 58 -3.18 -1.95 -9.16
C ARG A 58 -4.06 -3.02 -9.81
N CYS A 59 -5.19 -3.34 -9.19
CA CYS A 59 -6.13 -4.36 -9.66
C CYS A 59 -7.22 -3.80 -10.58
N ARG A 60 -7.69 -2.56 -10.36
CA ARG A 60 -8.89 -2.01 -11.03
C ARG A 60 -8.73 -0.58 -11.56
#